data_AF-A0A1U7W546-F1
#
_entry.id   AF-A0A1U7W546-F1
#
_cell.length_a   1.000
_cell.length_b   1.000
_cell.length_c   1.000
_cell.angle_alpha   90.00
_cell.angle_beta   90.00
_cell.angle_gamma   90.00
#
_symmetry.space_group_name_H-M   'P 1'
#
loop_
_entity.id
_entity.type
_entity.pdbx_description
1 polymer ?
#
loop_
_entity_poly.entity_id
_entity_poly.type
_entity_poly.pdbx_seq_one_letter_code
_entity_poly.pdbx_strand_id
1 'polypeptide(L)'
;MSNQLRRISSGLPESNGYLYIEANGGLNQQRTSICNAVSVAGYLNATLVIPHFHFHSIWRDPSKFGDIYDEEFFVKSLANDVRVVDKIPDYIMERFDYNMSNVYNFRIKAWSSISYYRDTVLPKLLEEK
;
A
#
# COMPACT_ATOMS: atom_id res chain seq x y z
N MET A 1 -21.91 19.46 -26.49
CA MET A 1 -22.00 19.74 -25.05
C MET A 1 -23.08 18.85 -24.45
N SER A 2 -22.68 17.77 -23.79
CA SER A 2 -23.59 16.94 -22.99
C SER A 2 -22.84 16.58 -21.71
N ASN A 3 -23.13 17.33 -20.66
CA ASN A 3 -22.74 16.99 -19.29
C ASN A 3 -23.47 15.70 -18.90
N GLN A 4 -22.79 14.57 -18.98
CA GLN A 4 -23.24 13.39 -18.25
C GLN A 4 -22.85 13.56 -16.79
N LEU A 5 -23.88 13.72 -15.96
CA LEU A 5 -23.82 13.68 -14.51
C LEU A 5 -22.88 12.56 -14.05
N ARG A 6 -21.83 12.94 -13.32
CA ARG A 6 -20.96 12.01 -12.60
C ARG A 6 -21.84 11.11 -11.74
N ARG A 7 -21.96 9.85 -12.14
CA ARG A 7 -22.46 8.78 -11.29
C ARG A 7 -21.47 8.70 -10.13
N ILE A 8 -21.85 9.24 -8.97
CA ILE A 8 -21.08 9.06 -7.72
C ILE A 8 -21.21 7.57 -7.41
N SER A 9 -20.24 6.77 -7.84
CA SER A 9 -20.11 5.41 -7.33
C SER A 9 -19.86 5.55 -5.83
N SER A 10 -20.63 4.82 -5.03
CA SER A 10 -20.50 4.74 -3.57
C SER A 10 -19.21 4.03 -3.12
N GLY A 11 -18.15 4.07 -3.93
CA GLY A 11 -16.88 3.41 -3.71
C GLY A 11 -15.76 4.12 -4.48
N LEU A 12 -14.54 3.94 -3.97
CA LEU A 12 -13.31 4.44 -4.58
C LEU A 12 -13.21 4.00 -6.06
N PRO A 13 -12.61 4.83 -6.93
CA PRO A 13 -12.38 4.43 -8.32
C PRO A 13 -11.45 3.21 -8.38
N GLU A 14 -11.43 2.57 -9.55
CA GLU A 14 -10.61 1.39 -9.80
C GLU A 14 -9.13 1.65 -9.45
N SER A 15 -8.47 0.67 -8.84
CA SER A 15 -7.07 0.81 -8.40
C SER A 15 -6.11 1.09 -9.53
N ASN A 16 -5.08 1.89 -9.25
CA ASN A 16 -3.93 2.02 -10.14
C ASN A 16 -2.88 0.93 -9.93
N GLY A 17 -3.02 0.04 -8.93
CA GLY A 17 -2.08 -1.05 -8.65
C GLY A 17 -2.05 -1.42 -7.17
N TYR A 18 -1.02 -2.16 -6.75
CA TYR A 18 -0.83 -2.60 -5.36
C TYR A 18 0.46 -2.01 -4.78
N LEU A 19 0.36 -1.48 -3.57
CA LEU A 19 1.49 -1.00 -2.79
C LEU A 19 1.71 -1.95 -1.62
N TYR A 20 2.82 -2.68 -1.65
CA TYR A 20 3.31 -3.47 -0.53
C TYR A 20 4.42 -2.69 0.19
N ILE A 21 4.36 -2.62 1.52
CA ILE A 21 5.39 -1.96 2.33
C ILE A 21 5.87 -2.85 3.46
N GLU A 22 7.17 -2.74 3.72
CA GLU A 22 7.80 -3.29 4.92
C GLU A 22 8.05 -2.15 5.91
N ALA A 23 7.30 -2.14 7.00
CA ALA A 23 7.49 -1.18 8.08
C ALA A 23 8.57 -1.73 9.02
N ASN A 24 9.83 -1.50 8.64
CA ASN A 24 10.99 -1.91 9.43
C ASN A 24 11.39 -0.85 10.46
N GLY A 25 12.16 -1.27 11.47
CA GLY A 25 12.64 -0.39 12.53
C GLY A 25 11.84 -0.47 13.83
N GLY A 26 12.08 0.46 14.75
CA GLY A 26 11.33 0.55 16.02
C GLY A 26 9.93 1.16 15.82
N LEU A 27 9.07 1.07 16.83
CA LEU A 27 7.65 1.46 16.75
C LEU A 27 7.41 2.86 16.15
N ASN A 28 8.24 3.85 16.48
CA ASN A 28 8.13 5.21 15.92
C ASN A 28 8.42 5.26 14.41
N GLN A 29 9.38 4.45 13.93
CA GLN A 29 9.71 4.34 12.51
C GLN A 29 8.62 3.58 11.77
N GLN A 30 8.08 2.51 12.37
CA GLN A 30 6.95 1.77 11.83
C GLN A 30 5.73 2.68 11.62
N ARG A 31 5.34 3.47 12.64
CA ARG A 31 4.23 4.44 12.51
C ARG A 31 4.44 5.42 11.36
N THR A 32 5.66 5.95 11.23
CA THR A 32 6.01 6.89 10.16
C THR A 32 5.88 6.23 8.79
N SER A 33 6.38 5.01 8.62
CA SER A 33 6.31 4.25 7.37
C SER A 33 4.85 3.96 6.98
N ILE A 34 4.02 3.55 7.93
CA ILE A 34 2.58 3.29 7.72
C ILE A 34 1.87 4.58 7.26
N CYS A 35 2.06 5.70 7.98
CA CYS A 35 1.43 6.97 7.61
C CYS A 35 1.82 7.42 6.19
N ASN A 36 3.11 7.31 5.83
CA ASN A 36 3.57 7.65 4.49
C ASN A 36 2.94 6.73 3.43
N ALA A 37 2.86 5.43 3.68
CA ALA A 37 2.26 4.47 2.76
C ALA A 37 0.76 4.74 2.52
N VAL A 38 -0.01 5.01 3.58
CA VAL A 38 -1.42 5.40 3.48
C VAL A 38 -1.58 6.67 2.65
N SER A 39 -0.75 7.68 2.92
CA SER A 39 -0.81 8.97 2.21
C SER A 39 -0.50 8.81 0.71
N VAL A 40 0.53 8.02 0.38
CA VAL A 40 0.92 7.74 -1.00
C VAL A 40 -0.13 6.89 -1.71
N ALA A 41 -0.68 5.86 -1.05
CA ALA A 41 -1.72 5.02 -1.63
C ALA A 41 -2.98 5.83 -1.97
N GLY A 42 -3.42 6.71 -1.07
CA GLY A 42 -4.55 7.63 -1.33
C GLY A 42 -4.24 8.60 -2.47
N TYR A 43 -3.06 9.23 -2.45
CA TYR A 43 -2.65 10.17 -3.50
C TYR A 43 -2.59 9.53 -4.89
N LEU A 44 -2.10 8.28 -4.97
CA LEU A 44 -1.96 7.54 -6.23
C LEU A 44 -3.16 6.66 -6.57
N ASN A 45 -4.22 6.66 -5.77
CA ASN A 45 -5.38 5.77 -5.90
C ASN A 45 -4.97 4.27 -5.98
N ALA A 46 -3.93 3.88 -5.24
CA ALA A 46 -3.42 2.51 -5.16
C ALA A 46 -4.15 1.70 -4.07
N THR A 47 -4.14 0.38 -4.21
CA THR A 47 -4.53 -0.53 -3.13
C THR A 47 -3.33 -0.73 -2.21
N LEU A 48 -3.48 -0.47 -0.92
CA LEU A 48 -2.47 -0.76 0.08
C LEU A 48 -2.63 -2.20 0.56
N VAL A 49 -1.57 -2.99 0.54
CA VAL A 49 -1.52 -4.28 1.25
C VAL A 49 -1.22 -4.00 2.72
N ILE A 50 -1.82 -4.75 3.65
CA ILE A 50 -1.55 -4.61 5.09
C ILE A 50 -0.03 -4.55 5.32
N PRO A 51 0.47 -3.55 6.07
CA PRO A 51 1.91 -3.36 6.26
C PRO A 51 2.57 -4.60 6.86
N HIS A 52 3.67 -5.05 6.27
CA HIS A 52 4.41 -6.19 6.79
C HIS A 52 5.44 -5.76 7.82
N PHE A 53 5.44 -6.41 8.98
CA PHE A 53 6.49 -6.27 10.01
C PHE A 53 7.46 -7.45 9.91
N HIS A 54 8.74 -7.13 9.69
CA HIS A 54 9.82 -8.10 9.81
C HIS A 54 10.19 -8.32 11.28
N PHE A 55 10.74 -9.51 11.54
CA PHE A 55 11.33 -9.84 12.84
C PHE A 55 12.38 -8.79 13.20
N HIS A 56 12.19 -8.13 14.33
CA HIS A 56 13.12 -7.10 14.77
C HIS A 56 14.23 -7.71 15.62
N SER A 57 15.41 -7.91 15.04
CA SER A 57 16.52 -8.64 15.69
C SER A 57 17.04 -8.00 16.99
N ILE A 58 17.00 -6.67 17.10
CA ILE A 58 17.47 -5.94 18.29
C ILE A 58 16.53 -6.14 19.49
N TRP A 59 15.22 -6.08 19.25
CA TRP A 59 14.16 -6.20 20.25
C TRP A 59 13.67 -7.65 20.39
N ARG A 60 14.17 -8.56 19.53
CA ARG A 60 13.71 -9.95 19.36
C ARG A 60 12.20 -10.04 19.23
N ASP A 61 11.61 -9.10 18.52
CA ASP A 61 10.16 -8.94 18.42
C ASP A 61 9.64 -9.64 17.15
N PRO A 62 8.83 -10.71 17.28
CA PRO A 62 8.22 -11.41 16.15
C PRO A 62 6.85 -10.84 15.75
N SER A 63 6.37 -9.80 16.44
CA SER A 63 5.02 -9.27 16.28
C SER A 63 4.72 -8.92 14.82
N LYS A 64 3.54 -9.32 14.38
CA LYS A 64 2.92 -8.97 13.10
C LYS A 64 2.06 -7.73 13.26
N PHE A 65 1.55 -7.23 12.14
CA PHE A 65 0.73 -6.02 12.15
C PHE A 65 -0.50 -6.17 13.06
N GLY A 66 -1.25 -7.27 12.90
CA GLY A 66 -2.40 -7.62 13.74
C GLY A 66 -2.09 -7.84 15.23
N ASP A 67 -0.84 -8.09 15.61
CA ASP A 67 -0.46 -8.23 17.02
C ASP A 67 -0.37 -6.85 17.72
N ILE A 68 -0.21 -5.78 16.96
CA ILE A 68 -0.03 -4.40 17.46
C ILE A 68 -1.23 -3.50 17.12
N TYR A 69 -1.82 -3.70 15.94
CA TYR A 69 -2.90 -2.89 15.39
C TYR A 69 -4.15 -3.74 15.13
N ASP A 70 -5.32 -3.16 15.40
CA ASP A 70 -6.59 -3.74 14.98
C ASP A 70 -6.74 -3.59 13.45
N GLU A 71 -6.57 -4.70 12.73
CA GLU A 71 -6.63 -4.74 11.26
C GLU A 71 -8.00 -4.34 10.72
N GLU A 72 -9.09 -4.81 11.35
CA GLU A 72 -10.45 -4.48 10.92
C GLU A 72 -10.71 -2.99 11.08
N PHE A 73 -10.34 -2.44 12.24
CA PHE A 73 -10.45 -1.01 12.49
C PHE A 73 -9.59 -0.19 11.53
N PHE A 74 -8.38 -0.65 11.20
CA PHE A 74 -7.50 0.02 10.23
C PHE A 74 -8.12 0.07 8.83
N VAL A 75 -8.59 -1.07 8.31
CA VAL A 75 -9.26 -1.17 7.00
C VAL A 75 -10.51 -0.28 6.98
N LYS A 76 -11.36 -0.37 8.00
CA LYS A 76 -12.61 0.40 8.09
C LYS A 76 -12.36 1.90 8.16
N SER A 77 -11.33 2.32 8.91
CA SER A 77 -10.98 3.73 9.06
C SER A 77 -10.51 4.37 7.75
N LEU A 78 -9.97 3.57 6.83
CA LEU A 78 -9.43 4.04 5.55
C LEU A 78 -10.37 3.83 4.36
N ALA A 79 -11.50 3.13 4.53
CA ALA A 79 -12.32 2.63 3.44
C ALA A 79 -12.82 3.69 2.44
N ASN A 80 -12.91 4.96 2.85
CA ASN A 80 -13.33 6.08 1.99
C ASN A 80 -12.17 6.72 1.21
N ASP A 81 -10.93 6.45 1.59
CA ASP A 81 -9.73 7.14 1.12
C ASP A 81 -8.73 6.19 0.45
N VAL A 82 -8.59 4.96 0.96
CA VAL A 82 -7.63 3.95 0.51
C VAL A 82 -8.26 2.56 0.55
N ARG A 83 -8.13 1.81 -0.55
CA ARG A 83 -8.45 0.37 -0.53
C ARG A 83 -7.34 -0.37 0.18
N VAL A 84 -7.68 -1.15 1.20
CA VAL A 84 -6.72 -1.98 1.95
C VAL A 84 -7.08 -3.45 1.78
N VAL A 85 -6.08 -4.30 1.50
CA VAL A 85 -6.23 -5.76 1.37
C VAL A 85 -5.22 -6.48 2.24
N ASP A 86 -5.56 -7.70 2.66
CA ASP A 86 -4.70 -8.58 3.47
C ASP A 86 -3.47 -9.08 2.72
N LYS A 87 -3.64 -9.48 1.45
CA LYS A 87 -2.59 -10.00 0.58
C LYS A 87 -2.73 -9.50 -0.85
N ILE A 88 -1.62 -9.59 -1.59
CA ILE A 88 -1.64 -9.41 -3.05
C ILE A 88 -2.49 -10.54 -3.66
N PRO A 89 -3.38 -10.25 -4.63
CA PRO A 89 -4.16 -11.28 -5.30
C PRO A 89 -3.29 -12.35 -5.96
N ASP A 90 -3.76 -13.60 -5.91
CA ASP A 90 -2.99 -14.76 -6.37
C ASP A 90 -2.67 -14.67 -7.88
N TYR A 91 -3.58 -14.12 -8.71
CA TYR A 91 -3.35 -13.92 -10.14
C TYR A 91 -2.20 -12.94 -10.46
N ILE A 92 -1.91 -11.99 -9.55
CA ILE A 92 -0.76 -11.10 -9.68
C ILE A 92 0.50 -11.84 -9.26
N MET A 93 0.45 -12.55 -8.14
CA MET A 93 1.58 -13.33 -7.62
C MET A 93 2.01 -14.47 -8.56
N GLU A 94 1.08 -15.03 -9.33
CA GLU A 94 1.35 -16.05 -10.35
C GLU A 94 2.32 -15.53 -11.42
N ARG A 95 2.24 -14.26 -11.81
CA ARG A 95 3.18 -13.63 -12.77
C ARG A 95 4.63 -13.60 -12.26
N PHE A 96 4.82 -13.81 -10.96
CA PHE A 96 6.09 -13.74 -10.26
C PHE A 96 6.50 -15.10 -9.65
N ASP A 97 5.91 -16.20 -10.12
CA ASP A 97 6.13 -17.56 -9.59
C ASP A 97 5.91 -17.66 -8.08
N TYR A 98 4.95 -16.88 -7.55
CA TYR A 98 4.66 -16.77 -6.11
C TYR A 98 5.87 -16.34 -5.27
N ASN A 99 6.89 -15.74 -5.89
CA ASN A 99 8.10 -15.29 -5.21
C ASN A 99 8.17 -13.76 -5.21
N MET A 100 7.96 -13.16 -4.04
CA MET A 100 8.01 -11.70 -3.87
C MET A 100 9.37 -11.10 -4.23
N SER A 101 10.46 -11.89 -4.23
CA SER A 101 11.77 -11.42 -4.67
C SER A 101 11.84 -11.18 -6.18
N ASN A 102 10.92 -11.76 -6.96
CA ASN A 102 10.78 -11.52 -8.40
C ASN A 102 9.95 -10.26 -8.69
N VAL A 103 9.21 -9.75 -7.70
CA VAL A 103 8.49 -8.49 -7.82
C VAL A 103 9.50 -7.35 -7.83
N TYR A 104 9.38 -6.45 -8.80
CA TYR A 104 10.26 -5.29 -8.85
C TYR A 104 10.11 -4.46 -7.57
N ASN A 105 11.13 -4.47 -6.72
CA ASN A 105 11.13 -3.75 -5.46
C ASN A 105 11.45 -2.26 -5.71
N PHE A 106 10.42 -1.42 -5.75
CA PHE A 106 10.62 0.02 -5.65
C PHE A 106 10.98 0.35 -4.20
N ARG A 107 12.27 0.59 -3.94
CA ARG A 107 12.69 1.31 -2.74
C ARG A 107 12.26 2.77 -2.86
N ILE A 108 10.97 3.00 -2.67
CA ILE A 108 10.38 4.33 -2.63
C ILE A 108 10.98 5.04 -1.43
N LYS A 109 11.73 6.11 -1.68
CA LYS A 109 12.27 6.93 -0.60
C LYS A 109 11.09 7.60 0.11
N ALA A 110 10.92 7.28 1.39
CA ALA A 110 9.94 7.97 2.22
C ALA A 110 10.16 9.49 2.15
N TRP A 111 9.06 10.25 2.20
CA TRP A 111 9.07 11.72 2.15
C TRP A 111 9.64 12.30 0.85
N SER A 112 9.53 11.56 -0.26
CA SER A 112 9.80 12.10 -1.59
C SER A 112 8.78 13.16 -1.99
N SER A 113 9.09 13.96 -3.00
CA SER A 113 8.16 14.96 -3.52
C SER A 113 6.92 14.31 -4.12
N ILE A 114 5.81 15.06 -4.13
CA ILE A 114 4.58 14.68 -4.83
C ILE A 114 4.85 14.35 -6.31
N SER A 115 5.72 15.13 -6.96
CA SER A 115 6.14 14.87 -8.34
C SER A 115 6.85 13.53 -8.50
N TYR A 116 7.70 13.13 -7.56
CA TYR A 116 8.36 11.82 -7.63
C TYR A 116 7.33 10.68 -7.58
N TYR A 117 6.36 10.74 -6.68
CA TYR A 117 5.31 9.72 -6.61
C TYR A 117 4.49 9.65 -7.90
N ARG A 118 4.09 10.81 -8.44
CA ARG A 118 3.31 10.88 -9.68
C ARG A 118 4.09 10.44 -10.91
N ASP A 119 5.35 10.86 -11.03
CA ASP A 119 6.11 10.74 -12.28
C ASP A 119 6.97 9.46 -12.31
N THR A 120 7.23 8.83 -11.15
CA THR A 120 8.05 7.61 -11.05
C THR A 120 7.27 6.40 -10.53
N VAL A 121 6.45 6.57 -9.48
CA VAL A 121 5.77 5.43 -8.85
C VAL A 121 4.48 5.07 -9.60
N LEU A 122 3.66 6.05 -9.97
CA LEU A 122 2.39 5.79 -10.65
C LEU A 122 2.53 5.01 -11.97
N PRO A 123 3.46 5.34 -12.90
CA PRO A 123 3.60 4.59 -14.14
C PRO A 123 3.87 3.09 -13.91
N LYS A 124 4.57 2.77 -12.82
CA LYS A 124 4.95 1.41 -12.47
C LYS A 124 3.83 0.62 -11.81
N LEU A 125 3.01 1.29 -10.99
CA LEU A 125 1.76 0.69 -10.52
C LEU A 125 0.85 0.29 -11.69
N LEU A 126 0.76 1.14 -12.72
CA LEU A 126 -0.07 0.90 -13.89
C LEU A 126 0.47 -0.22 -14.79
N GLU A 127 1.79 -0.36 -14.91
CA GLU A 127 2.45 -1.44 -15.65
C GLU A 127 2.22 -2.80 -15.00
N GLU A 128 2.22 -2.84 -13.66
CA GLU A 128 2.16 -4.07 -12.87
C GLU A 128 0.76 -4.38 -12.30
N LYS A 129 -0.27 -3.64 -12.71
CA LYS A 129 -1.64 -3.77 -12.18
C LYS A 129 -2.25 -5.16 -12.40
#